data_AF-E4UAK3-F1
#
_entry.id   AF-E4UAK3-F1
#
_cell.length_a   1.000
_cell.length_b   1.000
_cell.length_c   1.000
_cell.angle_alpha   90.00
_cell.angle_beta   90.00
_cell.angle_gamma   90.00
#
_symmetry.space_group_name_H-M   'P 1'
#
loop_
_entity.id
_entity.type
_entity.pdbx_description
1 polymer ?
#
loop_
_entity_poly.entity_id
_entity_poly.type
_entity_poly.pdbx_seq_one_letter_code
_entity_poly.pdbx_strand_id
1 'polypeptide(L)'
;MYDQKMLLAAELGNVAALEEILSNGQDPNTRFADGGTALHVAARYGHESAVKLLLKAGANPNLKDMVGATPLHWAAMLAPPALLNVLLERGADPLIKDDDGETPLDWAEREGNDQHASKLREAMEASREAALKALQQQAQALGSTTTDSTRQAQKSPAPLSRGRGALSRSGGVRVDVRLLDYLVAAEARATARGFKGEAEALAGLYQAAGAAALMPERGDVERVRVALEGLARVNPRQERAIRPSFEGLLHRLEAMGA
;
A
#
# COMPACT_ATOMS: atom_id res chain seq x y z
N MET A 1 -27.07 20.70 -14.88
CA MET A 1 -27.26 20.61 -16.36
C MET A 1 -25.95 20.47 -17.12
N TYR A 2 -24.83 21.05 -16.67
CA TYR A 2 -23.52 20.90 -17.34
C TYR A 2 -22.88 19.52 -17.16
N ASP A 3 -23.16 18.85 -16.03
CA ASP A 3 -22.60 17.53 -15.72
C ASP A 3 -23.03 16.48 -16.76
N GLN A 4 -24.31 16.49 -17.14
CA GLN A 4 -24.84 15.52 -18.10
C GLN A 4 -24.36 15.78 -19.54
N LYS A 5 -24.04 17.04 -19.90
CA LYS A 5 -23.52 17.40 -21.23
C LYS A 5 -22.11 16.82 -21.45
N MET A 6 -21.26 16.86 -20.42
CA MET A 6 -19.91 16.30 -20.47
C MET A 6 -19.93 14.77 -20.61
N LEU A 7 -20.84 14.11 -19.87
CA LEU A 7 -21.02 12.66 -19.97
C LEU A 7 -21.47 12.25 -21.37
N LEU A 8 -22.48 12.93 -21.93
CA LEU A 8 -22.97 12.65 -23.27
C LEU A 8 -21.89 12.91 -24.34
N ALA A 9 -21.10 13.97 -24.17
CA ALA A 9 -19.99 14.26 -25.08
C ALA A 9 -18.90 13.17 -25.03
N ALA A 10 -18.63 12.59 -23.85
CA ALA A 10 -17.72 11.46 -23.69
C ALA A 10 -18.29 10.16 -24.28
N GLU A 11 -19.58 9.89 -24.09
CA GLU A 11 -20.28 8.72 -24.64
C GLU A 11 -20.31 8.72 -26.18
N LEU A 12 -20.53 9.88 -26.77
CA LEU A 12 -20.54 10.05 -28.23
C LEU A 12 -19.14 10.26 -28.83
N GLY A 13 -18.10 10.36 -28.01
CA GLY A 13 -16.75 10.68 -28.47
C GLY A 13 -16.63 12.08 -29.10
N ASN A 14 -17.53 13.00 -28.74
CA ASN A 14 -17.54 14.36 -29.30
C ASN A 14 -16.44 15.22 -28.66
N VAL A 15 -15.27 15.15 -29.28
CA VAL A 15 -14.06 15.87 -28.89
C VAL A 15 -14.30 17.39 -28.81
N ALA A 16 -14.96 17.98 -29.81
CA ALA A 16 -15.18 19.43 -29.85
C ALA A 16 -16.05 19.90 -28.67
N ALA A 17 -17.11 19.16 -28.34
CA ALA A 17 -17.94 19.47 -27.17
C ALA A 17 -17.16 19.30 -25.86
N LEU A 18 -16.32 18.27 -25.74
CA LEU A 18 -15.46 18.09 -24.55
C LEU A 18 -14.45 19.23 -24.41
N GLU A 19 -13.84 19.66 -25.51
CA GLU A 19 -12.88 20.76 -25.55
C GLU A 19 -13.51 22.09 -25.12
N GLU A 20 -14.72 22.39 -25.61
CA GLU A 20 -15.51 23.56 -25.20
C GLU A 20 -15.82 23.51 -23.70
N ILE A 21 -16.33 22.37 -23.21
CA ILE A 21 -16.72 22.19 -21.80
C ILE A 21 -15.53 22.35 -20.86
N LEU A 22 -14.39 21.74 -21.18
CA LEU A 22 -13.17 21.84 -20.38
C LEU A 22 -12.56 23.24 -20.45
N SER A 23 -12.63 23.91 -21.60
CA SER A 23 -12.17 25.29 -21.76
C SER A 23 -13.01 26.29 -20.93
N ASN A 24 -14.28 25.96 -20.66
CA ASN A 24 -15.14 26.73 -19.76
C ASN A 24 -14.82 26.50 -18.27
N GLY A 25 -13.76 25.77 -17.94
CA GLY A 25 -13.29 25.56 -16.57
C GLY A 25 -13.95 24.41 -15.83
N GLN A 26 -14.65 23.52 -16.52
CA GLN A 26 -15.22 22.33 -15.90
C GLN A 26 -14.12 21.34 -15.50
N ASP A 27 -14.24 20.76 -14.31
CA ASP A 27 -13.25 19.81 -13.81
C ASP A 27 -13.32 18.49 -14.61
N PRO A 28 -12.24 18.05 -15.28
CA PRO A 28 -12.20 16.78 -15.99
C PRO A 28 -12.44 15.56 -15.08
N ASN A 29 -12.28 15.71 -13.76
CA ASN A 29 -12.47 14.68 -12.75
C ASN A 29 -13.85 14.70 -12.10
N THR A 30 -14.77 15.51 -12.61
CA THR A 30 -16.16 15.55 -12.13
C THR A 30 -16.74 14.14 -12.11
N ARG A 31 -17.22 13.72 -10.95
CA ARG A 31 -17.89 12.42 -10.74
C ARG A 31 -19.38 12.57 -11.01
N PHE A 32 -19.95 11.60 -11.72
CA PHE A 32 -21.37 11.55 -12.05
C PHE A 32 -22.13 10.65 -11.08
N ALA A 33 -23.44 10.47 -11.32
CA ALA A 33 -24.33 9.73 -10.43
C ALA A 33 -23.93 8.26 -10.24
N ASP A 34 -23.18 7.68 -11.19
CA ASP A 34 -22.61 6.34 -11.12
C ASP A 34 -21.20 6.30 -10.49
N GLY A 35 -20.74 7.43 -9.94
CA GLY A 35 -19.38 7.63 -9.43
C GLY A 35 -18.30 7.66 -10.51
N GLY A 36 -18.64 7.38 -11.76
CA GLY A 36 -17.73 7.43 -12.90
C GLY A 36 -17.41 8.86 -13.30
N THR A 37 -16.39 9.01 -14.14
CA THR A 37 -15.99 10.29 -14.74
C THR A 37 -16.14 10.22 -16.26
N ALA A 38 -15.97 11.35 -16.94
CA ALA A 38 -16.02 11.39 -18.40
C ALA A 38 -14.97 10.44 -19.02
N LEU A 39 -13.85 10.23 -18.32
CA LEU A 39 -12.80 9.31 -18.73
C LEU A 39 -13.23 7.84 -18.66
N HIS A 40 -14.06 7.45 -17.66
CA HIS A 40 -14.61 6.10 -17.59
C HIS A 40 -15.48 5.80 -18.82
N VAL A 41 -16.36 6.74 -19.16
CA VAL A 41 -17.26 6.60 -20.31
C VAL A 41 -16.49 6.60 -21.62
N ALA A 42 -15.59 7.57 -21.84
CA ALA A 42 -14.77 7.58 -23.04
C ALA A 42 -13.93 6.29 -23.20
N ALA A 43 -13.42 5.75 -22.08
CA ALA A 43 -12.70 4.47 -22.07
C ALA A 43 -13.61 3.28 -22.39
N ARG A 44 -14.79 3.21 -21.78
CA ARG A 44 -15.79 2.15 -22.00
C ARG A 44 -16.21 2.03 -23.46
N TYR A 45 -16.40 3.15 -24.14
CA TYR A 45 -16.84 3.18 -25.55
C TYR A 45 -15.68 3.19 -26.55
N GLY A 46 -14.42 3.17 -26.09
CA GLY A 46 -13.28 3.07 -26.98
C GLY A 46 -12.88 4.38 -27.69
N HIS A 47 -13.36 5.54 -27.22
CA HIS A 47 -13.15 6.83 -27.89
C HIS A 47 -11.76 7.40 -27.62
N GLU A 48 -10.76 6.91 -28.35
CA GLU A 48 -9.35 7.25 -28.15
C GLU A 48 -9.06 8.76 -28.14
N SER A 49 -9.65 9.51 -29.09
CA SER A 49 -9.47 10.97 -29.16
C SER A 49 -10.03 11.70 -27.94
N ALA A 50 -11.19 11.26 -27.44
CA ALA A 50 -11.81 11.83 -26.24
C ALA A 50 -10.97 11.50 -24.99
N VAL A 51 -10.48 10.26 -24.86
CA VAL A 51 -9.57 9.84 -23.79
C VAL A 51 -8.30 10.68 -23.78
N LYS A 52 -7.65 10.87 -24.94
CA LYS A 52 -6.43 11.68 -25.07
C LYS A 52 -6.65 13.13 -24.63
N LEU A 53 -7.78 13.72 -25.02
CA LEU A 53 -8.16 15.09 -24.66
C LEU A 53 -8.40 15.20 -23.16
N LEU A 54 -9.19 14.31 -22.57
CA LEU A 54 -9.50 14.30 -21.13
C LEU A 54 -8.22 14.17 -20.30
N LEU A 55 -7.32 13.25 -20.67
CA LEU A 55 -6.03 13.09 -19.99
C LEU A 55 -5.14 14.33 -20.15
N LYS A 56 -5.16 14.98 -21.32
CA LYS A 56 -4.43 16.24 -21.55
C LYS A 56 -5.00 17.38 -20.69
N ALA A 57 -6.31 17.37 -20.43
CA ALA A 57 -6.97 18.33 -19.57
C ALA A 57 -6.72 18.10 -18.07
N GLY A 58 -6.06 17.00 -17.68
CA GLY A 58 -5.77 16.67 -16.27
C GLY A 58 -6.76 15.68 -15.65
N ALA A 59 -7.49 14.90 -16.46
CA ALA A 59 -8.25 13.76 -15.96
C ALA A 59 -7.31 12.74 -15.31
N ASN A 60 -7.64 12.28 -14.12
CA ASN A 60 -6.91 11.26 -13.39
C ASN A 60 -7.34 9.86 -13.89
N PRO A 61 -6.42 9.08 -14.49
CA PRO A 61 -6.73 7.76 -15.04
C PRO A 61 -6.98 6.67 -13.98
N ASN A 62 -6.76 6.97 -12.70
CA ASN A 62 -6.83 6.02 -11.59
C ASN A 62 -8.04 6.26 -10.68
N LEU A 63 -8.94 7.18 -11.04
CA LEU A 63 -10.18 7.34 -10.30
C LEU A 63 -11.03 6.09 -10.44
N LYS A 64 -11.60 5.66 -9.32
CA LYS A 64 -12.53 4.54 -9.25
C LYS A 64 -13.97 5.03 -9.39
N ASP A 65 -14.84 4.29 -10.07
CA ASP A 65 -16.29 4.52 -10.07
C ASP A 65 -16.97 3.90 -8.82
N MET A 66 -18.30 3.71 -8.85
CA MET A 66 -19.06 3.11 -7.73
C MET A 66 -18.83 1.62 -7.52
N VAL A 67 -18.28 0.90 -8.49
CA VAL A 67 -17.93 -0.54 -8.35
C VAL A 67 -16.43 -0.71 -8.09
N GLY A 68 -15.73 0.38 -7.81
CA GLY A 68 -14.29 0.36 -7.60
C GLY A 68 -13.48 0.29 -8.89
N ALA A 69 -14.12 0.24 -10.06
CA ALA A 69 -13.46 0.07 -11.35
C ALA A 69 -12.85 1.38 -11.83
N THR A 70 -11.68 1.29 -12.45
CA THR A 70 -10.99 2.42 -13.09
C THR A 70 -11.32 2.49 -14.59
N PRO A 71 -11.03 3.60 -15.29
CA PRO A 71 -11.14 3.65 -16.75
C PRO A 71 -10.39 2.51 -17.47
N LEU A 72 -9.30 2.00 -16.88
CA LEU A 72 -8.54 0.89 -17.43
C LEU A 72 -9.29 -0.45 -17.34
N HIS A 73 -10.11 -0.67 -16.30
CA HIS A 73 -10.99 -1.85 -16.19
C HIS A 73 -12.02 -1.85 -17.34
N TRP A 74 -12.69 -0.72 -17.56
CA TRP A 74 -13.65 -0.57 -18.65
C TRP A 74 -13.02 -0.72 -20.03
N ALA A 75 -11.81 -0.18 -20.22
CA ALA A 75 -11.06 -0.35 -21.46
C ALA A 75 -10.64 -1.81 -21.69
N ALA A 76 -10.28 -2.54 -20.65
CA ALA A 76 -9.92 -3.96 -20.73
C ALA A 76 -11.07 -4.86 -21.18
N MET A 77 -12.31 -4.46 -20.88
CA MET A 77 -13.52 -5.23 -21.22
C MET A 77 -14.03 -4.94 -22.64
N LEU A 78 -14.11 -3.66 -23.03
CA LEU A 78 -14.92 -3.24 -24.19
C LEU A 78 -14.17 -2.40 -25.23
N ALA A 79 -12.98 -1.88 -24.93
CA ALA A 79 -12.29 -0.97 -25.83
C ALA A 79 -11.42 -1.69 -26.86
N PRO A 80 -10.96 -0.98 -27.91
CA PRO A 80 -9.87 -1.47 -28.74
C PRO A 80 -8.56 -1.58 -27.94
N PRO A 81 -7.71 -2.58 -28.23
CA PRO A 81 -6.47 -2.82 -27.47
C PRO A 81 -5.46 -1.67 -27.61
N ALA A 82 -5.59 -0.81 -28.61
CA ALA A 82 -4.78 0.40 -28.74
C ALA A 82 -5.05 1.39 -27.58
N LEU A 83 -6.28 1.43 -27.05
CA LEU A 83 -6.65 2.36 -25.99
C LEU A 83 -5.98 2.04 -24.66
N LEU A 84 -5.73 0.75 -24.38
CA LEU A 84 -4.95 0.33 -23.21
C LEU A 84 -3.58 1.01 -23.18
N ASN A 85 -2.88 1.03 -24.33
CA ASN A 85 -1.57 1.65 -24.43
C ASN A 85 -1.64 3.14 -24.08
N VAL A 86 -2.65 3.84 -24.61
CA VAL A 86 -2.85 5.27 -24.33
C VAL A 86 -3.09 5.54 -22.85
N LEU A 87 -3.90 4.72 -22.18
CA LEU A 87 -4.17 4.87 -20.74
C LEU A 87 -2.91 4.58 -19.92
N LEU A 88 -2.20 3.49 -20.22
CA LEU A 88 -0.97 3.08 -19.52
C LEU A 88 0.15 4.12 -19.68
N GLU A 89 0.39 4.61 -20.90
CA GLU A 89 1.37 5.68 -21.18
C GLU A 89 1.07 6.98 -20.42
N ARG A 90 -0.20 7.19 -20.04
CA ARG A 90 -0.66 8.38 -19.31
C ARG A 90 -0.81 8.14 -17.81
N GLY A 91 -0.23 7.05 -17.30
CA GLY A 91 -0.13 6.78 -15.86
C GLY A 91 -1.32 6.03 -15.27
N ALA A 92 -2.11 5.33 -16.09
CA ALA A 92 -3.07 4.36 -15.57
C ALA A 92 -2.32 3.20 -14.90
N ASP A 93 -2.69 2.86 -13.67
CA ASP A 93 -2.09 1.77 -12.91
C ASP A 93 -2.86 0.47 -13.16
N PRO A 94 -2.24 -0.55 -13.79
CA PRO A 94 -2.88 -1.83 -14.05
C PRO A 94 -3.01 -2.73 -12.81
N LEU A 95 -2.44 -2.33 -11.66
CA LEU A 95 -2.51 -3.09 -10.40
C LEU A 95 -3.68 -2.69 -9.50
N ILE A 96 -4.41 -1.62 -9.84
CA ILE A 96 -5.57 -1.21 -9.07
C ILE A 96 -6.64 -2.27 -9.19
N LYS A 97 -7.17 -2.69 -8.04
CA LYS A 97 -8.29 -3.62 -7.93
C LYS A 97 -9.62 -2.88 -7.79
N ASP A 98 -10.67 -3.43 -8.37
CA ASP A 98 -12.05 -3.04 -8.11
C ASP A 98 -12.53 -3.48 -6.71
N ASP A 99 -13.82 -3.30 -6.42
CA ASP A 99 -14.38 -3.63 -5.11
C ASP A 99 -14.53 -5.15 -4.87
N ASP A 100 -14.56 -5.95 -5.94
CA ASP A 100 -14.54 -7.41 -5.89
C ASP A 100 -13.11 -7.97 -5.80
N GLY A 101 -12.10 -7.11 -5.90
CA GLY A 101 -10.70 -7.46 -5.82
C GLY A 101 -10.09 -7.90 -7.15
N GLU A 102 -10.81 -7.71 -8.25
CA GLU A 102 -10.40 -7.99 -9.63
C GLU A 102 -9.59 -6.82 -10.19
N THR A 103 -8.58 -7.14 -10.99
CA THR A 103 -7.77 -6.18 -11.74
C THR A 103 -8.30 -6.00 -13.16
N PRO A 104 -7.85 -4.98 -13.93
CA PRO A 104 -8.18 -4.88 -15.35
C PRO A 104 -7.79 -6.14 -16.14
N LEU A 105 -6.71 -6.83 -15.73
CA LEU A 105 -6.30 -8.10 -16.35
C LEU A 105 -7.35 -9.19 -16.09
N ASP A 106 -7.86 -9.31 -14.87
CA ASP A 106 -8.88 -10.30 -14.53
C ASP A 106 -10.16 -10.09 -15.35
N TRP A 107 -10.56 -8.83 -15.57
CA TRP A 107 -11.68 -8.49 -16.46
C TRP A 107 -11.40 -8.91 -17.91
N ALA A 108 -10.21 -8.65 -18.44
CA ALA A 108 -9.83 -9.06 -19.79
C ALA A 108 -9.80 -10.59 -19.96
N GLU A 109 -9.29 -11.31 -18.96
CA GLU A 109 -9.24 -12.78 -18.96
C GLU A 109 -10.66 -13.38 -18.84
N ARG A 110 -11.54 -12.78 -18.01
CA ARG A 110 -12.94 -13.21 -17.87
C ARG A 110 -13.73 -13.08 -19.17
N GLU A 111 -13.46 -12.04 -19.95
CA GLU A 111 -14.08 -11.84 -21.28
C GLU A 111 -13.41 -12.67 -22.40
N GLY A 112 -12.31 -13.38 -22.11
CA GLY A 112 -11.58 -14.16 -23.12
C GLY A 112 -10.81 -13.30 -24.14
N ASN A 113 -10.43 -12.08 -23.76
CA ASN A 113 -9.75 -11.13 -24.64
C ASN A 113 -8.22 -11.26 -24.55
N ASP A 114 -7.65 -12.27 -25.22
CA ASP A 114 -6.21 -12.60 -25.17
C ASP A 114 -5.28 -11.42 -25.51
N GLN A 115 -5.68 -10.55 -26.44
CA GLN A 115 -4.90 -9.36 -26.81
C GLN A 115 -4.84 -8.32 -25.70
N HIS A 116 -5.95 -8.13 -24.97
CA HIS A 116 -5.99 -7.24 -23.81
C HIS A 116 -5.19 -7.84 -22.66
N ALA A 117 -5.35 -9.14 -22.40
CA ALA A 117 -4.63 -9.85 -21.37
C ALA A 117 -3.11 -9.83 -21.57
N SER A 118 -2.62 -10.06 -22.79
CA SER A 118 -1.18 -9.98 -23.10
C SER A 118 -0.62 -8.59 -22.80
N LYS A 119 -1.29 -7.54 -23.26
CA LYS A 119 -0.85 -6.15 -23.04
C LYS A 119 -0.88 -5.76 -21.57
N LEU A 120 -1.93 -6.14 -20.85
CA LEU A 120 -2.06 -5.83 -19.43
C LEU A 120 -1.04 -6.60 -18.59
N ARG A 121 -0.72 -7.85 -18.96
CA ARG A 121 0.34 -8.63 -18.31
C ARG A 121 1.70 -7.98 -18.48
N GLU A 122 2.04 -7.60 -19.71
CA GLU A 122 3.27 -6.83 -20.00
C GLU A 122 3.34 -5.54 -19.18
N ALA A 123 2.22 -4.81 -19.08
CA ALA A 123 2.14 -3.57 -18.31
C ALA A 123 2.28 -3.79 -16.79
N MET A 124 1.66 -4.84 -16.24
CA MET A 124 1.79 -5.20 -14.82
C MET A 124 3.22 -5.61 -14.47
N GLU A 125 3.88 -6.39 -15.34
CA GLU A 125 5.28 -6.78 -15.19
C GLU A 125 6.20 -5.55 -15.21
N ALA A 126 6.00 -4.64 -16.17
CA ALA A 126 6.75 -3.40 -16.25
C ALA A 126 6.57 -2.51 -15.00
N SER A 127 5.34 -2.38 -14.49
CA SER A 127 5.04 -1.65 -13.26
C SER A 127 5.72 -2.29 -12.04
N ARG A 128 5.67 -3.62 -11.93
CA ARG A 128 6.33 -4.38 -10.85
C ARG A 128 7.86 -4.23 -10.89
N GLU A 129 8.46 -4.30 -12.07
CA GLU A 129 9.91 -4.09 -12.23
C GLU A 129 10.32 -2.67 -11.88
N ALA A 130 9.53 -1.67 -12.28
CA ALA A 130 9.77 -0.27 -11.92
C ALA A 130 9.71 -0.08 -10.40
N ALA A 131 8.75 -0.71 -9.72
CA ALA A 131 8.65 -0.68 -8.26
C ALA A 131 9.85 -1.36 -7.57
N LEU A 132 10.31 -2.51 -8.08
CA LEU A 132 11.49 -3.19 -7.55
C LEU A 132 12.78 -2.38 -7.74
N LYS A 133 12.94 -1.74 -8.92
CA LYS A 133 14.08 -0.85 -9.18
C LYS A 133 14.05 0.38 -8.27
N ALA A 134 12.89 0.98 -8.04
CA ALA A 134 12.73 2.10 -7.13
C ALA A 134 13.11 1.72 -5.68
N LEU A 135 12.69 0.55 -5.20
CA LEU A 135 13.09 0.02 -3.88
C LEU A 135 14.61 -0.21 -3.79
N GLN A 136 15.22 -0.75 -4.85
CA GLN A 136 16.67 -0.95 -4.90
C GLN A 136 17.44 0.37 -4.87
N GLN A 137 16.97 1.39 -5.60
CA GLN A 137 17.57 2.73 -5.59
C GLN A 137 17.42 3.41 -4.22
N GLN A 138 16.26 3.27 -3.56
CA GLN A 138 16.07 3.74 -2.18
C GLN A 138 17.02 3.03 -1.20
N ALA A 139 17.20 1.71 -1.33
CA ALA A 139 18.16 0.96 -0.52
C ALA A 139 19.62 1.42 -0.74
N GLN A 140 19.99 1.77 -1.99
CA GLN A 140 21.31 2.32 -2.31
C GLN A 140 21.50 3.74 -1.75
N ALA A 141 20.47 4.58 -1.79
CA ALA A 141 20.49 5.92 -1.19
C ALA A 141 20.60 5.90 0.35
N LEU A 142 20.01 4.89 1.00
CA LEU A 142 20.16 4.64 2.43
C LEU A 142 21.55 4.06 2.77
N GLY A 143 22.14 3.26 1.87
CA GLY A 143 23.50 2.73 2.02
C GLY A 143 24.61 3.79 1.98
N SER A 144 24.44 4.87 1.20
CA SER A 144 25.44 5.94 1.09
C SER A 144 25.36 7.00 2.20
N THR A 145 24.21 7.15 2.86
CA THR A 145 24.03 8.08 4.00
C THR A 145 24.43 7.47 5.35
N THR A 146 24.58 6.14 5.40
CA THR A 146 24.90 5.41 6.62
C THR A 146 26.42 5.23 6.84
N THR A 147 27.25 5.31 5.81
CA THR A 147 28.72 5.15 5.97
C THR A 147 29.39 6.30 6.71
N ASP A 148 28.83 7.51 6.68
CA ASP A 148 29.40 8.66 7.39
C ASP A 148 28.88 8.77 8.85
N SER A 149 27.59 8.52 9.05
CA SER A 149 26.96 8.56 10.38
C SER A 149 27.33 7.37 11.28
N THR A 150 27.65 6.20 10.71
CA THR A 150 28.00 5.00 11.48
C THR A 150 29.47 4.96 11.91
N ARG A 151 30.33 5.81 11.34
CA ARG A 151 31.73 5.94 11.80
C ARG A 151 31.84 6.69 13.13
N GLN A 152 30.85 7.51 13.50
CA GLN A 152 30.80 8.24 14.77
C GLN A 152 30.00 7.54 15.89
N ALA A 153 29.19 6.53 15.58
CA ALA A 153 28.34 5.83 16.56
C ALA A 153 28.91 4.48 17.07
N GLN A 154 30.20 4.20 16.86
CA GLN A 154 30.90 3.08 17.51
C GLN A 154 31.24 3.42 18.98
N LYS A 155 30.21 3.62 19.81
CA LYS A 155 30.31 3.46 21.27
C LYS A 155 29.03 2.77 21.75
N SER A 156 29.22 1.58 22.31
CA SER A 156 28.21 0.63 22.78
C SER A 156 26.99 1.27 23.44
N PRO A 157 25.74 0.86 23.14
CA PRO A 157 24.59 1.28 23.92
C PRO A 157 24.52 0.44 25.21
N ALA A 158 24.61 1.14 26.34
CA ALA A 158 24.42 0.61 27.69
C ALA A 158 23.00 0.04 27.90
N PRO A 159 22.78 -0.88 28.86
CA PRO A 159 21.45 -1.43 29.13
C PRO A 159 20.46 -0.34 29.59
N LEU A 160 19.21 -0.49 29.14
CA LEU A 160 18.08 0.42 29.38
C LEU A 160 17.94 0.78 30.86
N SER A 161 18.47 1.95 31.25
CA SER A 161 18.21 2.55 32.55
C SER A 161 16.79 3.11 32.58
N ARG A 162 16.06 2.79 33.65
CA ARG A 162 14.71 3.29 34.00
C ARG A 162 14.59 4.80 33.79
N GLY A 163 14.09 5.22 32.62
CA GLY A 163 13.83 6.60 32.30
C GLY A 163 12.39 6.76 31.88
N ARG A 164 11.56 7.39 32.72
CA ARG A 164 10.20 7.84 32.41
C ARG A 164 10.24 8.73 31.15
N GLY A 165 9.93 8.15 30.00
CA GLY A 165 9.80 8.83 28.71
C GLY A 165 8.33 9.15 28.41
N ALA A 166 8.11 10.26 27.71
CA ALA A 166 6.83 10.93 27.53
C ALA A 166 5.70 10.03 27.00
N LEU A 167 4.58 10.05 27.72
CA LEU A 167 3.35 9.32 27.43
C LEU A 167 2.51 10.12 26.41
N SER A 168 2.44 9.67 25.16
CA SER A 168 1.47 10.21 24.20
C SER A 168 0.07 9.71 24.54
N ARG A 169 -0.92 10.62 24.51
CA ARG A 169 -2.31 10.40 24.93
C ARG A 169 -3.17 10.02 23.72
N SER A 170 -3.51 8.76 23.58
CA SER A 170 -4.77 8.31 22.95
C SER A 170 -5.02 6.81 23.21
N GLY A 171 -6.10 6.51 23.94
CA GLY A 171 -7.00 5.34 23.83
C GLY A 171 -6.54 3.88 23.69
N GLY A 172 -5.29 3.51 23.39
CA GLY A 172 -4.84 2.12 23.19
C GLY A 172 -3.96 1.59 24.32
N VAL A 173 -3.78 0.27 24.41
CA VAL A 173 -2.80 -0.35 25.33
C VAL A 173 -1.42 0.16 24.97
N ARG A 174 -0.88 1.04 25.83
CA ARG A 174 0.40 1.71 25.60
C ARG A 174 1.55 0.71 25.63
N VAL A 175 2.09 0.38 24.47
CA VAL A 175 3.39 -0.30 24.34
C VAL A 175 4.48 0.77 24.36
N ASP A 176 5.55 0.55 25.13
CA ASP A 176 6.70 1.46 25.14
C ASP A 176 7.30 1.45 23.73
N VAL A 177 7.27 2.60 23.03
CA VAL A 177 7.79 2.72 21.66
C VAL A 177 9.25 2.29 21.58
N ARG A 178 10.01 2.48 22.67
CA ARG A 178 11.40 2.05 22.78
C ARG A 178 11.55 0.53 22.77
N LEU A 179 10.52 -0.21 23.17
CA LEU A 179 10.50 -1.66 23.13
C LEU A 179 10.33 -2.14 21.68
N LEU A 180 9.43 -1.53 20.92
CA LEU A 180 9.23 -1.85 19.50
C LEU A 180 10.48 -1.50 18.67
N ASP A 181 11.08 -0.33 18.89
CA ASP A 181 12.34 0.07 18.26
C ASP A 181 13.48 -0.90 18.60
N TYR A 182 13.54 -1.38 19.85
CA TYR A 182 14.51 -2.37 20.28
C TYR A 182 14.34 -3.70 19.54
N LEU A 183 13.10 -4.20 19.37
CA LEU A 183 12.84 -5.46 18.68
C LEU A 183 13.30 -5.41 17.22
N VAL A 184 12.98 -4.32 16.51
CA VAL A 184 13.39 -4.13 15.11
C VAL A 184 14.92 -4.07 15.00
N ALA A 185 15.58 -3.32 15.89
CA ALA A 185 17.04 -3.25 15.92
C ALA A 185 17.69 -4.58 16.29
N ALA A 186 17.05 -5.37 17.15
CA ALA A 186 17.52 -6.68 17.55
C ALA A 186 17.37 -7.72 16.44
N GLU A 187 16.24 -7.71 15.72
CA GLU A 187 15.98 -8.55 14.55
C GLU A 187 17.03 -8.29 13.47
N ALA A 188 17.29 -7.02 13.13
CA ALA A 188 18.31 -6.66 12.14
C ALA A 188 19.71 -7.19 12.52
N ARG A 189 20.06 -7.19 13.81
CA ARG A 189 21.33 -7.74 14.30
C ARG A 189 21.36 -9.26 14.24
N ALA A 190 20.26 -9.94 14.55
CA ALA A 190 20.14 -11.39 14.45
C ALA A 190 20.28 -11.86 13.00
N THR A 191 19.62 -11.16 12.06
CA THR A 191 19.75 -11.37 10.62
C THR A 191 21.17 -11.15 10.12
N ALA A 192 21.82 -10.05 10.56
CA ALA A 192 23.21 -9.76 10.19
C ALA A 192 24.21 -10.80 10.71
N ARG A 193 23.88 -11.50 11.82
CA ARG A 193 24.68 -12.59 12.38
C ARG A 193 24.32 -13.96 11.83
N GLY A 194 23.31 -14.06 10.97
CA GLY A 194 22.84 -15.32 10.37
C GLY A 194 21.96 -16.18 11.29
N PHE A 195 21.51 -15.67 12.44
CA PHE A 195 20.63 -16.39 13.37
C PHE A 195 19.16 -16.28 12.96
N LYS A 196 18.79 -16.99 11.90
CA LYS A 196 17.44 -16.92 11.28
C LYS A 196 16.30 -17.16 12.29
N GLY A 197 16.42 -18.18 13.13
CA GLY A 197 15.39 -18.47 14.14
C GLY A 197 15.23 -17.39 15.22
N GLU A 198 16.29 -16.63 15.53
CA GLU A 198 16.23 -15.52 16.49
C GLU A 198 15.55 -14.30 15.84
N ALA A 199 15.89 -14.02 14.57
CA ALA A 199 15.25 -12.96 13.80
C ALA A 199 13.74 -13.23 13.63
N GLU A 200 13.35 -14.46 13.26
CA GLU A 200 11.94 -14.85 13.11
C GLU A 200 11.16 -14.73 14.43
N ALA A 201 11.76 -15.14 15.56
CA ALA A 201 11.13 -15.00 16.87
C ALA A 201 10.94 -13.54 17.29
N LEU A 202 11.93 -12.67 17.01
CA LEU A 202 11.85 -11.23 17.30
C LEU A 202 10.84 -10.52 16.40
N ALA A 203 10.78 -10.88 15.12
CA ALA A 203 9.78 -10.37 14.19
C ALA A 203 8.36 -10.76 14.63
N GLY A 204 8.15 -12.03 15.00
CA GLY A 204 6.87 -12.52 15.53
C GLY A 204 6.44 -11.79 16.80
N LEU A 205 7.40 -11.51 17.70
CA LEU A 205 7.16 -10.74 18.92
C LEU A 205 6.80 -9.27 18.63
N TYR A 206 7.46 -8.65 17.65
CA TYR A 206 7.13 -7.30 17.19
C TYR A 206 5.72 -7.24 16.61
N GLN A 207 5.36 -8.18 15.74
CA GLN A 207 4.03 -8.24 15.13
C GLN A 207 2.93 -8.45 16.18
N ALA A 208 3.13 -9.40 17.10
CA ALA A 208 2.17 -9.68 18.18
C ALA A 208 1.99 -8.47 19.12
N ALA A 209 3.10 -7.82 19.50
CA ALA A 209 3.06 -6.66 20.38
C ALA A 209 2.49 -5.41 19.69
N GLY A 210 2.79 -5.22 18.40
CA GLY A 210 2.29 -4.13 17.59
C GLY A 210 0.79 -4.23 17.33
N ALA A 211 0.30 -5.43 16.99
CA ALA A 211 -1.13 -5.70 16.83
C ALA A 211 -1.91 -5.42 18.14
N ALA A 212 -1.40 -5.94 19.26
CA ALA A 212 -1.98 -5.73 20.58
C ALA A 212 -2.00 -4.26 21.03
N ALA A 213 -1.08 -3.43 20.52
CA ALA A 213 -1.01 -2.00 20.80
C ALA A 213 -2.09 -1.20 20.05
N LEU A 214 -2.43 -1.63 18.83
CA LEU A 214 -3.34 -0.94 17.93
C LEU A 214 -4.80 -1.31 18.17
N MET A 215 -5.10 -2.62 18.28
CA MET A 215 -6.46 -3.14 18.48
C MET A 215 -6.40 -4.40 19.35
N PRO A 216 -6.60 -4.29 20.67
CA PRO A 216 -6.44 -5.43 21.56
C PRO A 216 -7.61 -6.41 21.45
N GLU A 217 -7.31 -7.66 21.09
CA GLU A 217 -8.26 -8.77 21.00
C GLU A 217 -8.05 -9.82 22.11
N ARG A 218 -9.08 -10.64 22.37
CA ARG A 218 -9.05 -11.71 23.39
C ARG A 218 -7.94 -12.76 23.18
N GLY A 219 -7.28 -12.80 22.02
CA GLY A 219 -6.20 -13.72 21.68
C GLY A 219 -4.78 -13.16 21.79
N ASP A 220 -4.61 -11.86 22.02
CA ASP A 220 -3.28 -11.22 21.92
C ASP A 220 -2.35 -11.53 23.08
N VAL A 221 -2.89 -11.79 24.28
CA VAL A 221 -2.11 -12.29 25.42
C VAL A 221 -1.36 -13.56 25.04
N GLU A 222 -2.07 -14.50 24.42
CA GLU A 222 -1.50 -15.80 24.06
C GLU A 222 -0.52 -15.67 22.88
N ARG A 223 -0.81 -14.80 21.90
CA ARG A 223 0.13 -14.50 20.81
C ARG A 223 1.46 -13.95 21.31
N VAL A 224 1.42 -12.98 22.24
CA VAL A 224 2.63 -12.39 22.83
C VAL A 224 3.37 -13.43 23.69
N ARG A 225 2.65 -14.27 24.44
CA ARG A 225 3.25 -15.34 25.25
C ARG A 225 3.95 -16.40 24.40
N VAL A 226 3.29 -16.88 23.34
CA VAL A 226 3.86 -17.85 22.39
C VAL A 226 5.09 -17.27 21.69
N ALA A 227 5.07 -15.98 21.31
CA ALA A 227 6.22 -15.32 20.71
C ALA A 227 7.42 -15.21 21.69
N LEU A 228 7.16 -14.88 22.96
CA LEU A 228 8.20 -14.88 24.01
C LEU A 228 8.77 -16.28 24.25
N GLU A 229 7.94 -17.31 24.25
CA GLU A 229 8.40 -18.70 24.36
C GLU A 229 9.23 -19.15 23.15
N GLY A 230 8.83 -18.73 21.94
CA GLY A 230 9.61 -18.92 20.73
C GLY A 230 11.00 -18.31 20.85
N LEU A 231 11.09 -17.07 21.35
CA LEU A 231 12.37 -16.42 21.61
C LEU A 231 13.16 -17.11 22.73
N ALA A 232 12.50 -17.61 23.79
CA ALA A 232 13.16 -18.33 24.87
C ALA A 232 13.87 -19.61 24.39
N ARG A 233 13.29 -20.30 23.39
CA ARG A 233 13.87 -21.51 22.79
C ARG A 233 15.12 -21.22 21.97
N VAL A 234 15.15 -20.07 21.28
CA VAL A 234 16.25 -19.74 20.36
C VAL A 234 17.33 -18.87 21.02
N ASN A 235 16.93 -17.90 21.85
CA ASN A 235 17.83 -17.01 22.59
C ASN A 235 17.31 -16.67 24.00
N PRO A 236 17.55 -17.56 25.00
CA PRO A 236 17.04 -17.37 26.36
C PRO A 236 17.68 -16.18 27.10
N ARG A 237 18.87 -15.71 26.67
CA ARG A 237 19.52 -14.55 27.30
C ARG A 237 18.80 -13.26 26.93
N GLN A 238 18.45 -13.13 25.66
CA GLN A 238 17.74 -11.98 25.14
C GLN A 238 16.29 -11.94 25.63
N GLU A 239 15.65 -13.10 25.68
CA GLU A 239 14.31 -13.23 26.24
C GLU A 239 14.24 -12.74 27.70
N ARG A 240 15.18 -13.18 28.56
CA ARG A 240 15.26 -12.69 29.95
C ARG A 240 15.48 -11.19 30.08
N ALA A 241 16.18 -10.59 29.11
CA ALA A 241 16.44 -9.15 29.11
C ALA A 241 15.18 -8.33 28.76
N ILE A 242 14.30 -8.86 27.91
CA ILE A 242 13.11 -8.14 27.44
C ILE A 242 11.82 -8.53 28.18
N ARG A 243 11.74 -9.74 28.75
CA ARG A 243 10.54 -10.26 29.47
C ARG A 243 9.93 -9.25 30.46
N PRO A 244 10.71 -8.55 31.33
CA PRO A 244 10.12 -7.59 32.28
C PRO A 244 9.40 -6.41 31.60
N SER A 245 9.81 -6.05 30.37
CA SER A 245 9.17 -4.99 29.59
C SER A 245 7.83 -5.44 29.00
N PHE A 246 7.62 -6.75 28.80
CA PHE A 246 6.38 -7.33 28.31
C PHE A 246 5.39 -7.72 29.43
N GLU A 247 5.85 -7.98 30.65
CA GLU A 247 4.97 -8.28 31.79
C GLU A 247 3.93 -7.18 32.03
N GLY A 248 4.34 -5.90 31.91
CA GLY A 248 3.41 -4.77 32.01
C GLY A 248 2.42 -4.66 30.86
N LEU A 249 2.74 -5.19 29.68
CA LEU A 249 1.85 -5.28 28.53
C LEU A 249 0.85 -6.43 28.73
N LEU A 250 1.35 -7.62 29.09
CA LEU A 250 0.53 -8.82 29.31
C LEU A 250 -0.52 -8.59 30.41
N HIS A 251 -0.13 -8.03 31.55
CA HIS A 251 -1.08 -7.72 32.64
C HIS A 251 -2.20 -6.75 32.21
N ARG A 252 -1.92 -5.83 31.28
CA ARG A 252 -2.94 -4.89 30.76
C ARG A 252 -3.87 -5.55 29.76
N LEU A 253 -3.33 -6.42 28.90
CA LEU A 253 -4.15 -7.21 27.98
C LEU A 253 -5.06 -8.18 28.74
N GLU A 254 -4.54 -8.83 29.78
CA GLU A 254 -5.31 -9.72 30.66
C GLU A 254 -6.43 -8.97 31.39
N ALA A 255 -6.18 -7.74 31.87
CA ALA A 255 -7.18 -6.91 32.55
C ALA A 255 -8.32 -6.41 31.64
N MET A 256 -8.16 -6.43 30.32
CA MET A 256 -9.22 -6.07 29.35
C MET A 256 -9.98 -7.28 28.80
N GLY A 257 -9.43 -8.49 28.99
CA GLY A 257 -10.03 -9.75 28.56
C GLY A 257 -10.83 -10.48 29.66
N ALA A 258 -10.84 -9.96 30.89
CA ALA A 258 -11.61 -10.46 32.03
C ALA A 258 -12.97 -9.76 32.16
#